data_AF-A0AAV0VG77-F1
#
_entry.id   AF-A0AAV0VG77-F1
#
_cell.length_a   1.000
_cell.length_b   1.000
_cell.length_c   1.000
_cell.angle_alpha   90.00
_cell.angle_beta   90.00
_cell.angle_gamma   90.00
#
_symmetry.space_group_name_H-M   'P 1'
#
loop_
_entity.id
_entity.type
_entity.pdbx_description
1 polymer ?
#
loop_
_entity_poly.entity_id
_entity_poly.type
_entity_poly.pdbx_seq_one_letter_code
_entity_poly.pdbx_strand_id
1 'polypeptide(L)'
;MATATASAVIVLFLLLHMSTVGSVARADMMTDIGTSSTWITEPEGGVAVRSKPYTLQCHSTLPNATYLWMYNNRTLDLVNDSRRQILPNGSLYFKTVSDPVFSILGSSGLDE
;
A
#
# COMPACT_ATOMS: atom_id res chain seq x y z
N MET A 1 -11.33 64.87 -31.94
CA MET A 1 -10.29 63.98 -31.40
C MET A 1 -10.88 63.20 -30.22
N ALA A 2 -11.57 62.07 -30.46
CA ALA A 2 -12.22 61.29 -29.39
C ALA A 2 -12.43 59.81 -29.76
N THR A 3 -11.52 59.21 -30.55
CA THR A 3 -11.65 57.81 -31.02
C THR A 3 -10.58 56.86 -30.45
N ALA A 4 -9.60 57.39 -29.72
CA ALA A 4 -8.53 56.60 -29.12
C ALA A 4 -8.94 55.87 -27.82
N THR A 5 -9.91 56.44 -27.08
CA THR A 5 -10.34 55.91 -25.77
C THR A 5 -11.23 54.68 -25.91
N ALA A 6 -12.16 54.68 -26.88
CA ALA A 6 -13.04 53.54 -27.13
C ALA A 6 -12.25 52.30 -27.56
N SER A 7 -11.23 52.47 -28.41
CA SER A 7 -10.38 51.38 -28.89
C SER A 7 -9.56 50.75 -27.75
N ALA A 8 -9.01 51.56 -26.86
CA ALA A 8 -8.26 51.07 -25.69
C ALA A 8 -9.14 50.29 -24.70
N VAL A 9 -10.38 50.73 -24.49
CA VAL A 9 -11.35 50.05 -23.63
C VAL A 9 -11.74 48.69 -24.20
N ILE A 10 -11.99 48.61 -25.51
CA ILE A 10 -12.31 47.35 -26.19
C ILE A 10 -11.13 46.37 -26.09
N VAL A 11 -9.90 46.83 -26.33
CA VAL A 11 -8.69 46.00 -26.21
C VAL A 11 -8.52 45.52 -24.76
N LEU A 12 -8.75 46.37 -23.76
CA LEU A 12 -8.68 45.97 -22.35
C LEU A 12 -9.73 44.91 -22.01
N PHE A 13 -10.98 45.09 -22.47
CA PHE A 13 -12.01 44.07 -22.31
C PHE A 13 -11.62 42.77 -23.01
N LEU A 14 -11.13 42.79 -24.24
CA LEU A 14 -10.71 41.58 -24.96
C LEU A 14 -9.56 40.87 -24.24
N LEU A 15 -8.56 41.61 -23.73
CA LEU A 15 -7.45 41.03 -22.97
C LEU A 15 -7.91 40.41 -21.64
N LEU A 16 -8.90 41.00 -20.96
CA LEU A 16 -9.51 40.45 -19.75
C LEU A 16 -10.32 39.16 -20.01
N HIS A 17 -10.92 39.00 -21.20
CA HIS A 17 -11.61 37.76 -21.56
C HIS A 17 -10.64 36.65 -22.00
N MET A 18 -9.46 37.01 -22.53
CA MET A 18 -8.45 36.01 -22.91
C MET A 18 -7.73 35.41 -21.69
N SER A 19 -7.64 36.13 -20.56
CA SER A 19 -7.02 35.64 -19.33
C SER A 19 -7.95 34.78 -18.45
N THR A 20 -9.27 34.78 -18.68
CA THR A 20 -10.24 33.94 -17.94
C THR A 20 -10.40 32.54 -18.52
N VAL A 21 -9.90 32.28 -19.73
CA VAL A 21 -9.69 30.92 -20.24
C VAL A 21 -8.41 30.36 -19.62
N GLY A 22 -8.43 30.23 -18.30
CA GLY A 22 -7.35 29.62 -17.53
C GLY A 22 -7.10 28.20 -18.05
N SER A 23 -5.87 27.95 -18.48
CA SER A 23 -5.42 26.59 -18.78
C SER A 23 -5.50 25.78 -17.50
N VAL A 24 -6.58 25.02 -17.32
CA VAL A 24 -6.59 23.92 -16.35
C VAL A 24 -5.68 22.87 -16.95
N ALA A 25 -4.39 22.95 -16.64
CA ALA A 25 -3.48 21.83 -16.85
C ALA A 25 -3.99 20.70 -15.94
N ARG A 26 -4.83 19.84 -16.49
CA ARG A 26 -5.13 18.55 -15.90
C ARG A 26 -3.79 17.82 -15.92
N ALA A 27 -3.11 17.78 -14.78
CA ALA A 27 -2.10 16.77 -14.58
C ALA A 27 -2.86 15.44 -14.60
N ASP A 28 -3.03 14.87 -15.80
CA ASP A 28 -3.35 13.46 -15.93
C ASP A 28 -2.15 12.72 -15.36
N MET A 29 -2.19 12.48 -14.06
CA MET A 29 -1.39 11.44 -13.43
C MET A 29 -1.95 10.14 -13.99
N MET A 30 -1.41 9.77 -15.15
CA MET A 30 -1.63 8.49 -15.81
C MET A 30 -1.46 7.44 -14.73
N THR A 31 -2.58 6.83 -14.34
CA THR A 31 -2.58 5.69 -13.44
C THR A 31 -1.86 4.61 -14.22
N ASP A 32 -0.58 4.41 -13.91
CA ASP A 32 0.22 3.33 -14.47
C ASP A 32 -0.36 2.03 -13.93
N ILE A 33 -1.46 1.58 -14.54
CA ILE A 33 -1.91 0.19 -14.50
C ILE A 33 -1.00 -0.56 -15.49
N GLY A 34 0.31 -0.45 -15.24
CA GLY A 34 1.37 -1.13 -15.93
C GLY A 34 1.67 -2.41 -15.16
N THR A 35 1.72 -3.51 -15.86
CA THR A 35 1.97 -4.86 -15.36
C THR A 35 3.41 -5.07 -14.90
N SER A 36 3.97 -4.15 -14.10
CA SER A 36 5.23 -4.36 -13.38
C SER A 36 4.89 -4.79 -11.96
N SER A 37 5.33 -5.99 -11.58
CA SER A 37 5.33 -6.46 -10.20
C SER A 37 5.77 -5.32 -9.26
N THR A 38 4.85 -4.85 -8.40
CA THR A 38 5.09 -3.71 -7.49
C THR A 38 5.85 -4.11 -6.24
N TRP A 39 6.42 -5.31 -6.23
CA TRP A 39 7.16 -5.88 -5.11
C TRP A 39 8.65 -5.55 -5.26
N ILE A 40 9.22 -4.87 -4.27
CA ILE A 40 10.69 -4.80 -4.08
C ILE A 40 11.16 -6.10 -3.42
N THR A 41 10.35 -6.68 -2.54
CA THR A 41 10.60 -7.97 -1.92
C THR A 41 9.30 -8.72 -1.80
N GLU A 42 9.19 -9.85 -2.50
CA GLU A 42 8.04 -10.73 -2.44
C GLU A 42 8.15 -11.64 -1.20
N PRO A 43 7.04 -11.91 -0.50
CA PRO A 43 7.06 -12.81 0.65
C PRO A 43 7.39 -14.24 0.25
N GLU A 44 8.57 -14.70 0.67
CA GLU A 44 9.02 -16.09 0.54
C GLU A 44 9.01 -16.82 1.89
N GLY A 45 8.96 -18.15 1.84
CA GLY A 45 9.10 -18.98 3.03
C GLY A 45 10.53 -18.93 3.58
N GLY A 46 10.70 -19.31 4.85
CA GLY A 46 12.03 -19.42 5.44
C GLY A 46 12.05 -20.18 6.75
N VAL A 47 13.26 -20.36 7.30
CA VAL A 47 13.48 -21.12 8.53
C VAL A 47 13.49 -20.18 9.73
N ALA A 48 12.64 -20.47 10.70
CA ALA A 48 12.57 -19.75 11.96
C ALA A 48 13.03 -20.62 13.13
N VAL A 49 13.63 -20.00 14.14
CA VAL A 49 14.00 -20.68 15.39
C VAL A 49 12.81 -20.63 16.34
N ARG A 50 12.48 -21.79 16.94
CA ARG A 50 11.40 -21.90 17.92
C ARG A 50 11.58 -20.90 19.07
N SER A 51 10.47 -20.29 19.48
CA SER A 51 10.38 -19.30 20.55
C SER A 51 11.22 -18.03 20.32
N LYS A 52 11.72 -17.82 19.11
CA LYS A 52 12.42 -16.59 18.72
C LYS A 52 11.53 -15.72 17.82
N PRO A 53 11.80 -14.41 17.77
CA PRO A 53 11.19 -13.54 16.78
C PRO A 53 11.58 -13.95 15.36
N TYR A 54 10.70 -13.69 14.40
CA TYR A 54 10.96 -13.94 12.99
C TYR A 54 10.20 -12.94 12.13
N THR A 55 10.73 -12.59 10.97
CA THR A 55 10.08 -11.65 10.05
C THR A 55 10.00 -12.26 8.67
N LEU A 56 8.78 -12.37 8.14
CA LEU A 56 8.58 -12.63 6.72
C LEU A 56 8.65 -11.29 5.99
N GLN A 57 9.57 -11.18 5.05
CA GLN A 57 9.84 -9.92 4.38
C GLN A 57 8.79 -9.63 3.32
N CYS A 58 8.33 -8.39 3.27
CA CYS A 58 7.50 -7.87 2.20
C CYS A 58 7.84 -6.39 2.05
N HIS A 59 7.96 -5.93 0.81
CA HIS A 59 8.18 -4.52 0.51
C HIS A 59 7.58 -4.19 -0.85
N SER A 60 6.79 -3.13 -0.93
CA SER A 60 6.23 -2.62 -2.19
C SER A 60 6.76 -1.22 -2.53
N THR A 61 6.93 -0.94 -3.82
CA THR A 61 7.22 0.43 -4.32
C THR A 61 6.00 1.34 -4.29
N LEU A 62 4.80 0.80 -4.03
CA LEU A 62 3.56 1.55 -4.11
C LEU A 62 3.41 2.56 -2.95
N PRO A 63 3.23 3.85 -3.26
CA PRO A 63 2.91 4.83 -2.23
C PRO A 63 1.49 4.57 -1.69
N ASN A 64 1.33 4.54 -0.37
CA ASN A 64 0.06 4.26 0.32
C ASN A 64 -0.51 2.84 0.08
N ALA A 65 0.37 1.84 -0.06
CA ALA A 65 -0.06 0.45 -0.16
C ALA A 65 -0.77 -0.03 1.11
N THR A 66 -1.85 -0.79 0.93
CA THR A 66 -2.49 -1.57 2.00
C THR A 66 -1.96 -3.00 1.97
N TYR A 67 -1.40 -3.46 3.07
CA TYR A 67 -0.83 -4.81 3.18
C TYR A 67 -1.82 -5.78 3.80
N LEU A 68 -1.97 -6.94 3.17
CA LEU A 68 -2.81 -8.05 3.65
C LEU A 68 -1.98 -9.34 3.62
N TRP A 69 -1.94 -10.04 4.75
CA TRP A 69 -1.28 -11.34 4.84
C TRP A 69 -2.31 -12.45 4.87
N MET A 70 -2.03 -13.52 4.12
CA MET A 70 -2.89 -14.69 4.03
C MET A 70 -2.14 -15.96 4.42
N TYR A 71 -2.86 -16.89 5.04
CA TYR A 71 -2.40 -18.24 5.32
C TYR A 71 -3.49 -19.23 4.93
N ASN A 72 -3.15 -20.26 4.16
CA ASN A 72 -4.10 -21.26 3.66
C ASN A 72 -5.37 -20.65 3.05
N ASN A 73 -5.18 -19.68 2.16
CA ASN A 73 -6.25 -18.98 1.45
C ASN A 73 -7.21 -18.16 2.34
N ARG A 74 -6.80 -17.82 3.57
CA ARG A 74 -7.56 -16.97 4.51
C ARG A 74 -6.72 -15.78 4.93
N THR A 75 -7.33 -14.59 4.95
CA THR A 75 -6.70 -13.40 5.52
C THR A 75 -6.46 -13.60 7.01
N LEU A 76 -5.27 -13.24 7.47
CA LEU A 76 -4.95 -13.23 8.89
C LEU A 76 -5.72 -12.10 9.57
N ASP A 77 -6.52 -12.43 10.58
CA ASP A 77 -7.08 -11.44 11.49
C ASP A 77 -6.01 -11.04 12.51
N LEU A 78 -5.58 -9.78 12.45
CA LEU A 78 -4.53 -9.22 13.29
C LEU A 78 -5.06 -8.18 14.29
N VAL A 79 -6.37 -7.92 14.33
CA VAL A 79 -6.94 -6.84 15.16
C VAL A 79 -6.66 -7.05 16.65
N ASN A 80 -6.68 -8.31 17.11
CA ASN A 80 -6.38 -8.69 18.48
C ASN A 80 -5.21 -9.70 18.58
N ASP A 81 -4.30 -9.67 17.61
CA ASP A 81 -3.15 -10.58 17.59
C ASP A 81 -1.95 -9.97 18.33
N SER A 82 -1.65 -10.48 19.52
CA SER A 82 -0.52 -10.02 20.33
C SER A 82 0.84 -10.58 19.89
N ARG A 83 0.85 -11.57 18.99
CA ARG A 83 2.06 -12.27 18.55
C ARG A 83 2.52 -11.84 17.16
N ARG A 84 1.60 -11.38 16.30
CA ARG A 84 1.88 -11.02 14.91
C ARG A 84 1.47 -9.59 14.62
N GLN A 85 2.31 -8.87 13.88
CA GLN A 85 2.02 -7.50 13.45
C GLN A 85 2.54 -7.27 12.03
N ILE A 86 1.85 -6.44 11.26
CA ILE A 86 2.36 -5.95 9.97
C ILE A 86 3.19 -4.70 10.25
N LEU A 87 4.43 -4.71 9.76
CA LEU A 87 5.34 -3.57 9.84
C LEU A 87 4.98 -2.51 8.76
N PRO A 88 5.43 -1.25 8.90
CA PRO A 88 5.09 -0.19 7.95
C PRO A 88 5.47 -0.46 6.48
N ASN A 89 6.50 -1.29 6.26
CA ASN A 89 6.93 -1.71 4.92
C ASN A 89 6.12 -2.90 4.35
N GLY A 90 5.20 -3.47 5.14
CA GLY A 90 4.40 -4.64 4.76
C GLY A 90 4.90 -5.97 5.30
N SER A 91 6.12 -6.06 5.84
CA SER A 91 6.66 -7.29 6.42
C SER A 91 5.80 -7.80 7.59
N LEU A 92 5.60 -9.11 7.69
CA LEU A 92 4.90 -9.73 8.83
C LEU A 92 5.91 -10.12 9.90
N TYR A 93 5.83 -9.44 11.04
CA TYR A 93 6.66 -9.71 12.21
C TYR A 93 5.94 -10.65 13.18
N PHE A 94 6.65 -11.70 13.58
CA PHE A 94 6.29 -12.60 14.66
C PHE A 94 7.14 -12.26 15.88
N LYS A 95 6.49 -11.88 16.98
CA LYS A 95 7.16 -11.67 18.27
C LYS A 95 7.76 -12.97 18.80
N THR A 96 7.03 -14.06 18.64
CA THR A 96 7.44 -15.41 19.03
C THR A 96 6.88 -16.43 18.06
N VAL A 97 7.76 -17.22 17.44
CA VAL A 97 7.37 -18.37 16.61
C VAL A 97 7.10 -19.58 17.51
N SER A 98 5.91 -20.17 17.36
CA SER A 98 5.46 -21.35 18.10
C SER A 98 5.20 -22.50 17.13
N ASP A 99 5.32 -23.73 17.61
CA ASP A 99 4.91 -24.89 16.82
C ASP A 99 3.40 -24.80 16.51
N PRO A 100 2.94 -25.33 15.36
CA PRO A 100 1.53 -25.47 15.08
C PRO A 100 0.89 -26.35 16.16
N VAL A 101 -0.29 -25.95 16.67
CA VAL A 101 -1.00 -26.61 17.79
C VAL A 101 -1.47 -28.04 17.45
N PHE A 102 -1.25 -28.51 16.21
CA PHE A 102 -1.55 -29.87 15.76
C PHE A 102 -0.38 -30.84 16.03
N SER A 103 -0.22 -31.29 17.27
CA SER A 103 0.52 -32.54 17.59
C SER A 103 0.46 -32.97 19.08
N ILE A 104 0.06 -32.10 20.01
CA ILE A 104 0.12 -32.42 21.46
C ILE A 104 -1.17 -33.00 22.07
N LEU A 105 -2.27 -33.09 21.31
CA LEU A 105 -3.53 -33.69 21.80
C LEU A 105 -3.85 -35.06 21.16
N GLY A 106 -2.87 -35.71 20.52
CA GLY A 106 -3.08 -36.95 19.76
C GLY A 106 -2.31 -38.19 20.26
N SER A 107 -1.54 -38.12 21.35
CA SER A 107 -0.67 -39.24 21.75
C SER A 107 -0.70 -39.62 23.24
N SER A 108 -1.65 -39.11 24.03
CA SER A 108 -1.78 -39.48 25.45
C SER A 108 -2.73 -40.65 25.70
N GLY A 109 -2.76 -41.65 24.81
CA GLY A 109 -3.66 -42.77 24.97
C GLY A 109 -3.32 -43.94 24.07
N LEU A 110 -2.14 -44.53 24.25
CA LEU A 110 -1.82 -45.94 23.95
C LEU A 110 -0.52 -46.29 24.68
N ASP A 111 -0.62 -46.65 25.95
CA ASP A 111 0.29 -47.60 26.59
C ASP A 111 -0.57 -48.41 27.57
N GLU A 112 -0.87 -49.64 27.15
CA GLU A 112 -1.49 -50.72 27.91
C GLU A 112 -0.46 -51.37 28.85
#